data_AF-A0A2D6PCT0-F1
#
_entry.id   AF-A0A2D6PCT0-F1
#
_cell.length_a   1.000
_cell.length_b   1.000
_cell.length_c   1.000
_cell.angle_alpha   90.00
_cell.angle_beta   90.00
_cell.angle_gamma   90.00
#
_symmetry.space_group_name_H-M   'P 1'
#
loop_
_entity.id
_entity.type
_entity.pdbx_description
1 polymer ?
#
loop_
_entity_poly.entity_id
_entity_poly.type
_entity_poly.pdbx_seq_one_letter_code
_entity_poly.pdbx_strand_id
1 'polypeptide(L)' 'MHKVTCDKCGEKCEVPFKPTASKPVYCNECFKKDRSSGSNRPNYNEKFDQINEKLDKILEAIEK' A
#
# COMPACT_ATOMS: atom_id res chain seq x y z
N MET A 1 7.11 16.34 -21.42
CA MET A 1 6.15 15.23 -21.24
C MET A 1 6.28 14.27 -22.40
N HIS A 2 6.28 12.96 -22.14
CA HIS A 2 6.34 11.92 -23.17
C HIS A 2 4.99 11.23 -23.30
N LYS A 3 4.46 11.18 -24.53
CA LYS A 3 3.21 10.46 -24.85
C LYS A 3 3.50 8.96 -24.92
N VAL A 4 2.73 8.19 -24.16
CA VAL A 4 2.89 6.74 -24.01
C VAL A 4 1.53 6.08 -23.92
N THR A 5 1.48 4.79 -24.21
CA THR A 5 0.30 3.95 -23.97
C THR A 5 0.51 3.18 -22.68
N CYS A 6 -0.49 3.18 -21.79
CA CYS A 6 -0.45 2.44 -20.54
C CYS A 6 -0.43 0.93 -20.83
N ASP A 7 0.56 0.21 -20.31
CA ASP A 7 0.67 -1.25 -20.49
C ASP A 7 -0.44 -2.04 -19.78
N LYS A 8 -1.15 -1.42 -18.83
CA LYS A 8 -2.20 -2.07 -18.03
C LYS A 8 -3.61 -1.86 -18.60
N CYS A 9 -3.93 -0.65 -19.08
CA CYS A 9 -5.28 -0.32 -19.57
C CYS A 9 -5.34 0.06 -21.06
N GLY A 10 -4.19 0.23 -21.74
CA GLY A 10 -4.13 0.57 -23.16
C GLY A 10 -4.47 2.04 -23.50
N GLU A 11 -4.72 2.88 -22.50
CA GLU A 11 -5.04 4.30 -22.75
C GLU A 11 -3.78 5.14 -22.99
N LYS A 12 -3.92 6.21 -23.78
CA LYS A 12 -2.85 7.18 -24.04
C LYS A 12 -2.71 8.12 -22.84
N CYS A 13 -1.51 8.25 -22.30
CA CYS A 13 -1.21 9.16 -21.20
C CYS A 13 0.12 9.88 -21.41
N GLU A 14 0.39 10.88 -20.58
CA GLU A 14 1.62 11.66 -20.60
C GLU A 14 2.40 11.43 -19.31
N VAL A 15 3.69 11.12 -19.44
CA VAL A 15 4.59 10.88 -18.31
C VAL A 15 5.72 11.91 -18.27
N PRO A 16 6.20 12.30 -17.08
CA PRO A 16 7.28 13.27 -16.94
C PRO A 16 8.68 12.67 -17.13
N PHE A 17 8.78 11.35 -17.29
CA PHE A 17 10.04 10.62 -17.46
C PHE A 17 10.13 9.98 -18.85
N LYS A 18 11.36 9.74 -19.33
CA LYS A 18 11.58 9.02 -20.58
C LYS A 18 11.27 7.52 -20.38
N PRO A 19 10.29 6.95 -21.10
CA PRO A 19 9.98 5.52 -21.00
C PRO A 19 11.16 4.68 -21.50
N THR A 20 11.42 3.56 -20.83
CA THR A 20 12.47 2.60 -21.17
C THR A 20 11.84 1.24 -21.49
N ALA A 21 12.30 0.54 -22.52
CA ALA A 21 11.72 -0.75 -22.93
C ALA A 21 11.82 -1.87 -21.87
N SER A 22 12.62 -1.69 -20.83
CA SER A 22 12.80 -2.67 -19.75
C SER A 22 11.72 -2.61 -18.66
N LYS A 23 10.91 -1.54 -18.59
CA LYS A 23 9.92 -1.34 -17.52
C LYS A 23 8.57 -0.93 -18.10
N PRO A 24 7.45 -1.51 -17.63
CA PRO A 24 6.13 -1.13 -18.07
C PRO A 24 5.77 0.29 -17.58
N VAL A 25 5.02 1.00 -18.40
CA VAL A 25 4.57 2.36 -18.15
C VAL A 25 3.08 2.33 -17.81
N TYR A 26 2.72 2.90 -16.67
CA TYR A 26 1.34 2.94 -16.19
C TYR A 26 0.81 4.37 -16.12
N CYS A 27 -0.47 4.54 -16.48
CA CYS A 27 -1.18 5.79 -16.23
C CYS A 27 -1.36 6.03 -14.73
N ASN A 28 -1.69 7.27 -14.36
CA ASN A 28 -1.83 7.70 -12.97
C ASN A 28 -2.82 6.82 -12.18
N GLU A 29 -3.95 6.48 -12.80
CA GLU A 29 -5.00 5.65 -12.21
C GLU A 29 -4.55 4.21 -11.98
N CYS A 30 -3.90 3.61 -12.99
CA CYS A 30 -3.35 2.26 -12.88
C CYS A 30 -2.26 2.16 -11.81
N PHE A 31 -1.41 3.18 -11.69
CA PHE A 31 -0.36 3.26 -10.68
C PHE A 31 -0.91 3.42 -9.26
N LYS A 32 -1.93 4.26 -9.06
CA LYS A 32 -2.63 4.40 -7.78
C LYS A 32 -3.29 3.09 -7.33
N LYS A 33 -3.97 2.39 -8.25
CA LYS A 33 -4.62 1.11 -7.96
C LYS A 33 -3.62 0.03 -7.53
N ASP A 34 -2.44 0.03 -8.15
CA ASP A 34 -1.34 -0.87 -7.79
C ASP A 34 -0.85 -0.62 -6.36
N ARG A 35 -0.66 0.66 -6.01
CA ARG A 35 -0.27 1.08 -4.65
C ARG A 35 -1.30 0.68 -3.58
N SER A 36 -2.59 0.76 -3.92
CA SER A 36 -3.67 0.37 -3.00
C SER A 36 -3.77 -1.14 -2.77
N SER A 37 -3.25 -1.95 -3.69
CA SER A 37 -3.31 -3.43 -3.59
C SER A 37 -2.10 -4.01 -2.85
N GLY A 38 -1.02 -3.23 -2.72
CA GLY A 38 0.23 -3.63 -2.05
C GLY A 38 0.34 -3.25 -0.57
N SER A 39 -0.63 -2.50 -0.03
CA SER A 39 -0.67 -2.19 1.41
C SER A 39 -1.33 -3.33 2.19
N ASN A 40 -0.79 -4.55 2.09
CA ASN A 40 -0.96 -5.56 3.11
C ASN A 40 -0.05 -5.21 4.30
N ARG A 41 -0.13 -3.94 4.76
CA ARG A 41 0.58 -3.48 5.95
C ARG A 41 -0.24 -4.04 7.10
N PRO A 42 0.23 -5.09 7.80
CA PRO A 42 -0.55 -5.66 8.88
C PRO A 42 -0.89 -4.53 9.85
N ASN A 43 -2.15 -4.48 10.27
CA ASN A 43 -2.60 -3.49 11.24
C ASN A 43 -1.98 -3.87 12.59
N TYR A 44 -0.76 -3.36 12.83
CA TYR A 44 -0.03 -3.62 14.06
C TYR A 44 -0.80 -3.11 15.29
N ASN A 45 -1.66 -2.09 15.14
CA ASN A 45 -2.45 -1.54 16.24
C ASN A 45 -3.37 -2.60 16.86
N GLU A 46 -4.08 -3.39 16.04
CA GLU A 46 -4.97 -4.44 16.55
C GLU A 46 -4.21 -5.50 17.38
N LYS A 47 -2.96 -5.80 16.98
CA LYS A 47 -2.10 -6.71 17.72
C LYS A 47 -1.57 -6.09 19.02
N PHE A 48 -1.33 -4.78 19.05
CA PHE A 48 -0.96 -4.05 20.26
C PHE A 48 -2.13 -3.98 21.24
N ASP A 49 -3.35 -3.76 20.78
CA ASP A 49 -4.56 -3.72 21.62
C ASP A 49 -4.76 -5.04 22.37
N GLN A 50 -4.57 -6.18 21.69
CA GLN A 50 -4.62 -7.51 22.32
C GLN A 50 -3.54 -7.73 23.39
N ILE A 51 -2.37 -7.10 23.24
CA ILE A 51 -1.29 -7.17 24.23
C ILE A 51 -1.67 -6.34 25.45
N ASN A 52 -2.17 -5.13 25.24
CA ASN A 52 -2.56 -4.23 26.32
C ASN A 52 -3.69 -4.82 27.17
N GLU A 53 -4.72 -5.41 26.55
CA GLU A 53 -5.80 -6.08 27.29
C GLU A 53 -5.28 -7.23 28.18
N LYS A 54 -4.27 -7.96 27.71
CA LYS A 54 -3.64 -9.04 28.51
C LYS A 54 -2.83 -8.47 29.67
N LEU A 55 -2.14 -7.36 29.46
CA LEU A 55 -1.41 -6.66 30.51
C LEU A 55 -2.37 -6.16 31.59
N ASP A 56 -3.51 -5.58 31.21
CA ASP A 56 -4.55 -5.12 32.15
C ASP A 56 -5.06 -6.28 33.02
N LYS A 57 -5.34 -7.44 32.43
CA LYS A 57 -5.76 -8.64 33.19
C LYS A 57 -4.69 -9.13 34.16
N ILE A 58 -3.41 -9.05 33.79
CA ILE A 58 -2.30 -9.43 34.66
C ILE A 58 -2.16 -8.44 35.81
N LEU A 59 -2.27 -7.14 35.55
CA LEU A 59 -2.24 -6.09 36.56
C LEU A 59 -3.38 -6.28 37.57
N GLU A 60 -4.61 -6.49 37.09
CA GLU A 60 -5.78 -6.75 37.95
C GLU A 60 -5.60 -8.01 38.82
N ALA A 61 -4.91 -9.04 38.32
CA ALA A 61 -4.65 -10.27 39.06
C ALA A 61 -3.51 -10.15 40.08
N ILE A 62 -2.65 -9.13 39.96
CA ILE A 62 -1.55 -8.85 40.91
C ILE A 62 -2.02 -7.88 42.01
N GLU A 63 -3.01 -7.03 41.71
CA GLU A 63 -3.58 -6.05 42.65
C GLU A 63 -4.74 -6.62 43.51
N LYS A 64 -5.18 -7.86 43.26
CA LYS A 64 -6.11 -8.63 44.10
C LYS A 64 -5.36 -9.58 45.03
#